data_AF-A0A960ISD6-F1
#
_entry.id   AF-A0A960ISD6-F1
#
_cell.length_a   1.000
_cell.length_b   1.000
_cell.length_c   1.000
_cell.angle_alpha   90.00
_cell.angle_beta   90.00
_cell.angle_gamma   90.00
#
_symmetry.space_group_name_H-M   'P 1'
#
loop_
_entity.id
_entity.type
_entity.pdbx_description
1 polymer ?
#
loop_
_entity_poly.entity_id
_entity_poly.type
_entity_poly.pdbx_seq_one_letter_code
_entity_poly.pdbx_strand_id
1 'polypeptide(L)'
;MNEWLWSYSGYSADEEGQREALCTVGNGYVATRGALAESAADGIHYPGTYVAGVFNRLTTRIADRDVENESIVNAPNWLPVLFRVLGGEWFSMDHASVEDHHLELDLKRALLTRRSRLSDDAGRTLSVTERRFISLADQHLLASETTFVPENFSGAVEVMSVLDGTVQNTGVPRYGALDHDHLAHVDSRIVEPDLMLLEVKTNDSGIHIAQAARTKLAYNGEELHPVAEPIVEDRYAAQRYELELETGTALTVEKTVALFTSLDHGIYSPREEAVHNARRATGFDELLEHHATSWSHAWNRSGMTLTGDVGHTARVLNLHIFHLLTTVSKHTTELDVGVPARGLHGEAYRGHIFWDELFIFPFLTMRVPELTRALLRYRARRLDRAREAAIDAGHEGAMYPWQSGSDGREETQTLHLNPESGHWLPDASQRQRHINAAVVVNIWRYWQATTDLEFMRFWGAEM
;
A
#
# COMPACT_ATOMS: atom_id res chain seq x y z
N MET A 1 -18.20 -10.87 -20.16
CA MET A 1 -17.03 -10.54 -19.31
C MET A 1 -17.57 -9.85 -18.05
N ASN A 2 -17.23 -10.31 -16.84
CA ASN A 2 -17.80 -9.78 -15.59
C ASN A 2 -17.32 -8.33 -15.35
N GLU A 3 -18.21 -7.40 -15.03
CA GLU A 3 -17.89 -5.98 -14.78
C GLU A 3 -17.16 -5.74 -13.44
N TRP A 4 -17.14 -6.74 -12.56
CA TRP A 4 -16.51 -6.69 -11.24
C TRP A 4 -15.13 -7.34 -11.17
N LEU A 5 -14.69 -7.95 -12.28
CA LEU A 5 -13.40 -8.63 -12.35
C LEU A 5 -12.47 -7.88 -13.29
N TRP A 6 -11.29 -7.54 -12.76
CA TRP A 6 -10.17 -6.99 -13.53
C TRP A 6 -9.06 -8.04 -13.57
N SER A 7 -8.76 -8.60 -14.74
CA SER A 7 -7.90 -9.78 -14.83
C SER A 7 -6.88 -9.74 -15.97
N TYR A 8 -5.79 -10.47 -15.75
CA TYR A 8 -4.66 -10.65 -16.65
C TYR A 8 -4.38 -12.15 -16.80
N SER A 9 -4.02 -12.57 -18.01
CA SER A 9 -3.61 -13.94 -18.31
C SER A 9 -2.20 -13.94 -18.90
N GLY A 10 -1.40 -14.92 -18.49
CA GLY A 10 0.02 -15.02 -18.83
C GLY A 10 0.88 -14.05 -18.02
N TYR A 11 2.16 -14.39 -17.88
CA TYR A 11 3.18 -13.53 -17.28
C TYR A 11 3.89 -12.70 -18.36
N SER A 12 4.14 -11.43 -18.09
CA SER A 12 4.89 -10.54 -18.99
C SER A 12 5.65 -9.51 -18.17
N ALA A 13 6.97 -9.70 -18.03
CA ALA A 13 7.84 -8.83 -17.23
C ALA A 13 7.64 -7.32 -17.54
N ASP A 14 7.53 -6.96 -18.83
CA ASP A 14 7.35 -5.56 -19.26
C ASP A 14 6.00 -4.94 -18.83
N GLU A 15 5.01 -5.75 -18.46
CA GLU A 15 3.68 -5.30 -18.02
C GLU A 15 3.50 -5.32 -16.50
N GLU A 16 4.40 -5.95 -15.74
CA GLU A 16 4.22 -6.20 -14.31
C GLU A 16 4.10 -4.88 -13.53
N GLY A 17 4.95 -3.88 -13.79
CA GLY A 17 4.84 -2.58 -13.13
C GLY A 17 3.45 -1.92 -13.24
N GLN A 18 2.76 -2.11 -14.38
CA GLN A 18 1.38 -1.65 -14.59
C GLN A 18 0.37 -2.52 -13.83
N ARG A 19 0.51 -3.85 -13.92
CA ARG A 19 -0.36 -4.81 -13.24
C ARG A 19 -0.32 -4.61 -11.73
N GLU A 20 0.87 -4.46 -11.17
CA GLU A 20 1.09 -4.18 -9.75
C GLU A 20 0.41 -2.88 -9.29
N ALA A 21 0.45 -1.82 -10.11
CA ALA A 21 -0.23 -0.57 -9.79
C ALA A 21 -1.76 -0.75 -9.82
N LEU A 22 -2.30 -1.34 -10.89
CA LEU A 22 -3.75 -1.53 -11.06
C LEU A 22 -4.34 -2.58 -10.12
N CYS A 23 -3.53 -3.53 -9.63
CA CYS A 23 -3.93 -4.56 -8.69
C CYS A 23 -3.57 -4.23 -7.23
N THR A 24 -3.24 -2.97 -6.92
CA THR A 24 -3.06 -2.52 -5.53
C THR A 24 -4.33 -2.77 -4.72
N VAL A 25 -4.17 -3.36 -3.53
CA VAL A 25 -5.25 -3.51 -2.53
C VAL A 25 -4.94 -2.64 -1.33
N GLY A 26 -5.97 -2.17 -0.62
CA GLY A 26 -5.81 -1.25 0.50
C GLY A 26 -7.13 -0.83 1.13
N ASN A 27 -7.03 -0.11 2.25
CA ASN A 27 -8.17 0.24 3.08
C ASN A 27 -8.18 1.72 3.52
N GLY A 28 -7.44 2.60 2.83
CA GLY A 28 -7.32 4.02 3.16
C GLY A 28 -6.44 4.37 4.36
N TYR A 29 -5.97 3.38 5.11
CA TYR A 29 -4.88 3.52 6.09
C TYR A 29 -3.58 2.98 5.52
N VAL A 30 -3.62 1.77 4.94
CA VAL A 30 -2.49 1.15 4.26
C VAL A 30 -2.93 0.59 2.92
N ALA A 31 -2.02 0.61 1.94
CA ALA A 31 -2.17 -0.11 0.68
C ALA A 31 -0.88 -0.83 0.30
N THR A 32 -1.03 -1.94 -0.41
CA THR A 32 0.09 -2.74 -0.93
C THR A 32 -0.14 -2.99 -2.41
N ARG A 33 0.90 -2.72 -3.21
CA ARG A 33 0.91 -2.98 -4.66
C ARG A 33 0.64 -4.45 -4.95
N GLY A 34 0.07 -4.72 -6.11
CA GLY A 34 -0.22 -6.09 -6.58
C GLY A 34 1.02 -6.93 -6.94
N ALA A 35 2.19 -6.64 -6.39
CA ALA A 35 3.45 -7.34 -6.63
C ALA A 35 3.39 -8.80 -6.19
N LEU A 36 4.13 -9.67 -6.86
CA LEU A 36 4.16 -11.09 -6.50
C LEU A 36 4.75 -11.25 -5.09
N ALA A 37 4.20 -12.18 -4.31
CA ALA A 37 4.62 -12.36 -2.93
C ALA A 37 6.10 -12.74 -2.83
N GLU A 38 6.59 -13.55 -3.76
CA GLU A 38 7.96 -14.03 -3.79
C GLU A 38 8.99 -13.04 -4.38
N SER A 39 8.55 -11.92 -4.95
CA SER A 39 9.44 -10.98 -5.64
C SER A 39 10.02 -9.92 -4.71
N ALA A 40 11.27 -9.55 -4.99
CA ALA A 40 11.90 -8.35 -4.44
C ALA A 40 11.76 -7.18 -5.42
N ALA A 41 12.28 -6.01 -5.05
CA ALA A 41 12.47 -4.93 -6.01
C ALA A 41 13.67 -5.25 -6.92
N ASP A 42 13.40 -5.68 -8.15
CA ASP A 42 14.41 -6.24 -9.07
C ASP A 42 14.45 -5.54 -10.45
N GLY A 43 13.64 -4.48 -10.62
CA GLY A 43 13.52 -3.72 -11.87
C GLY A 43 12.38 -4.19 -12.77
N ILE A 44 11.81 -5.36 -12.51
CA ILE A 44 10.56 -5.85 -13.12
C ILE A 44 9.43 -5.68 -12.10
N HIS A 45 9.64 -6.25 -10.92
CA HIS A 45 8.73 -6.23 -9.80
C HIS A 45 9.08 -5.11 -8.82
N TYR A 46 8.04 -4.54 -8.21
CA TYR A 46 8.20 -3.49 -7.20
C TYR A 46 7.20 -3.67 -6.05
N PRO A 47 7.52 -4.49 -5.03
CA PRO A 47 6.72 -4.59 -3.83
C PRO A 47 6.77 -3.25 -3.07
N GLY A 48 5.61 -2.60 -2.99
CA GLY A 48 5.44 -1.33 -2.28
C GLY A 48 4.27 -1.41 -1.32
N THR A 49 4.53 -1.12 -0.05
CA THR A 49 3.49 -0.96 0.98
C THR A 49 3.56 0.46 1.52
N TYR A 50 2.45 1.19 1.48
CA TYR A 50 2.41 2.60 1.88
C TYR A 50 1.34 2.82 2.93
N VAL A 51 1.72 3.51 4.02
CA VAL A 51 0.81 3.90 5.10
C VAL A 51 0.51 5.39 4.98
N ALA A 52 -0.76 5.75 5.03
CA ALA A 52 -1.22 7.12 4.87
C ALA A 52 -0.58 8.03 5.93
N GLY A 53 0.07 9.11 5.48
CA GLY A 53 0.71 10.09 6.35
C GLY A 53 2.13 9.76 6.81
N VAL A 54 2.67 8.58 6.47
CA VAL A 54 4.07 8.23 6.80
C VAL A 54 5.01 8.81 5.75
N PHE A 55 5.47 10.02 6.02
CA PHE A 55 6.47 10.73 5.23
C PHE A 55 7.81 10.77 5.96
N ASN A 56 8.89 10.82 5.19
CA ASN A 56 10.25 10.99 5.70
C ASN A 56 11.09 11.82 4.73
N ARG A 57 12.08 12.55 5.27
CA ARG A 57 12.99 13.38 4.47
C ARG A 57 14.36 12.74 4.39
N LEU A 58 14.96 12.82 3.20
CA LEU A 58 16.36 12.47 2.98
C LEU A 58 17.05 13.61 2.25
N THR A 59 18.32 13.82 2.57
CA THR A 59 19.17 14.82 1.94
C THR A 59 20.31 14.13 1.21
N THR A 60 20.37 14.33 -0.10
CA THR A 60 21.43 13.77 -0.95
C THR A 60 22.38 14.86 -1.41
N ARG A 61 23.68 14.58 -1.29
CA ARG A 61 24.72 15.45 -1.84
C ARG A 61 24.87 15.21 -3.35
N ILE A 62 24.35 16.12 -4.17
CA ILE A 62 24.53 16.10 -5.63
C ILE A 62 25.52 17.21 -6.01
N ALA A 63 26.70 16.80 -6.51
CA ALA A 63 27.81 17.69 -6.82
C ALA A 63 28.16 18.62 -5.64
N ASP A 64 27.95 19.93 -5.77
CA ASP A 64 28.25 20.94 -4.76
C ASP A 64 27.04 21.36 -3.93
N ARG A 65 25.90 20.65 -4.02
CA ARG A 65 24.64 21.03 -3.37
C ARG A 65 24.00 19.88 -2.60
N ASP A 66 23.28 20.25 -1.54
CA ASP A 66 22.43 19.34 -0.79
C ASP A 66 21.01 19.45 -1.35
N VAL A 67 20.41 18.31 -1.69
CA VAL A 67 19.07 18.22 -2.23
C VAL A 67 18.22 17.42 -1.26
N GLU A 68 17.35 18.11 -0.54
CA GLU A 68 16.39 17.51 0.39
C GLU A 68 15.09 17.15 -0.36
N ASN A 69 14.55 15.97 -0.09
CA ASN A 69 13.24 15.55 -0.58
C ASN A 69 12.45 14.86 0.54
N GLU A 70 11.22 15.30 0.75
CA GLU A 70 10.24 14.50 1.49
C GLU A 70 9.64 13.43 0.57
N SER A 71 9.36 12.23 1.08
CA SER A 71 8.65 11.19 0.35
C SER A 71 7.81 10.33 1.28
N ILE A 72 6.66 9.86 0.76
CA ILE A 72 5.94 8.76 1.39
C ILE A 72 6.87 7.54 1.45
N VAL A 73 6.93 6.90 2.60
CA VAL A 73 7.88 5.81 2.85
C VAL A 73 7.31 4.49 2.37
N ASN A 74 8.12 3.70 1.66
CA ASN A 74 7.85 2.29 1.44
C ASN A 74 8.05 1.55 2.78
N ALA A 75 6.95 1.19 3.43
CA ALA A 75 6.94 0.46 4.69
C ALA A 75 7.37 -1.00 4.48
N PRO A 76 7.79 -1.73 5.55
CA PRO A 76 8.24 -3.10 5.41
C PRO A 76 7.30 -3.98 4.57
N ASN A 77 7.88 -4.79 3.69
CA ASN A 77 7.15 -5.70 2.83
C ASN A 77 6.65 -6.90 3.65
N TRP A 78 5.33 -6.99 3.77
CA TRP A 78 4.66 -8.07 4.50
C TRP A 78 4.25 -9.23 3.59
N LEU A 79 4.31 -9.08 2.27
CA LEU A 79 3.85 -10.08 1.31
C LEU A 79 4.62 -11.41 1.36
N PRO A 80 5.96 -11.48 1.60
CA PRO A 80 6.67 -12.66 1.17
C PRO A 80 6.28 -13.95 1.88
N VAL A 81 5.92 -14.93 1.05
CA VAL A 81 5.78 -16.35 1.32
C VAL A 81 6.59 -17.04 0.24
N LEU A 82 7.89 -17.22 0.51
CA LEU A 82 8.81 -17.85 -0.44
C LEU A 82 8.64 -19.36 -0.38
N PHE A 83 8.88 -20.05 -1.49
CA PHE A 83 8.81 -21.51 -1.52
C PHE A 83 9.84 -22.09 -2.48
N ARG A 84 10.21 -23.35 -2.26
CA ARG A 84 11.03 -24.17 -3.16
C ARG A 84 10.89 -25.65 -2.86
N VAL A 85 11.17 -26.48 -3.86
CA VAL A 85 11.41 -27.91 -3.59
C VAL A 85 12.80 -28.04 -2.96
N LEU A 86 12.95 -28.86 -1.92
CA LEU A 86 14.19 -28.98 -1.15
C LEU A 86 15.39 -29.26 -2.07
N GLY A 87 16.46 -28.48 -1.89
CA GLY A 87 17.68 -28.53 -2.70
C GLY A 87 17.62 -27.77 -4.03
N GLY A 88 16.49 -27.14 -4.37
CA GLY A 88 16.37 -26.20 -5.49
C GLY A 88 16.59 -24.74 -5.09
N GLU A 89 16.44 -23.85 -6.07
CA GLU A 89 16.39 -22.40 -5.86
C GLU A 89 15.00 -21.96 -5.37
N TRP A 90 14.92 -20.79 -4.72
CA TRP A 90 13.63 -20.15 -4.41
C TRP A 90 12.88 -19.84 -5.70
N PHE A 91 11.58 -20.16 -5.74
CA PHE A 91 10.77 -19.89 -6.92
C PHE A 91 10.71 -18.37 -7.19
N SER A 92 10.96 -18.02 -8.44
CA SER A 92 10.75 -16.70 -9.01
C SER A 92 10.16 -16.88 -10.42
N MET A 93 9.27 -15.97 -10.83
CA MET A 93 8.69 -15.99 -12.18
C MET A 93 9.74 -15.78 -13.28
N ASP A 94 10.91 -15.21 -12.95
CA ASP A 94 12.00 -14.99 -13.91
C ASP A 94 12.86 -16.25 -14.16
N HIS A 95 12.82 -17.21 -13.24
CA HIS A 95 13.66 -18.41 -13.28
C HIS A 95 12.85 -19.69 -13.49
N ALA A 96 11.59 -19.72 -13.06
CA ALA A 96 10.72 -20.87 -13.22
C ALA A 96 10.13 -20.96 -14.64
N SER A 97 9.85 -22.18 -15.09
CA SER A 97 9.01 -22.39 -16.27
C SER A 97 7.55 -22.13 -15.88
N VAL A 98 7.00 -20.99 -16.30
CA VAL A 98 5.61 -20.60 -16.05
C VAL A 98 4.70 -21.23 -17.10
N GLU A 99 3.95 -22.26 -16.72
CA GLU A 99 3.04 -22.98 -17.64
C GLU A 99 1.68 -22.28 -17.78
N ASP A 100 1.18 -21.73 -16.69
CA ASP A 100 -0.05 -20.95 -16.64
C ASP A 100 0.07 -19.88 -15.56
N HIS A 101 -0.51 -18.72 -15.80
CA HIS A 101 -0.51 -17.61 -14.87
C HIS A 101 -1.76 -16.75 -15.06
N HIS A 102 -2.48 -16.51 -13.98
CA HIS A 102 -3.67 -15.69 -13.98
C HIS A 102 -3.71 -14.79 -12.74
N LEU A 103 -3.90 -13.50 -12.95
CA LEU A 103 -4.08 -12.51 -11.90
C LEU A 103 -5.48 -11.91 -12.02
N GLU A 104 -6.26 -11.92 -10.95
CA GLU A 104 -7.64 -11.44 -10.91
C GLU A 104 -7.86 -10.58 -9.68
N LEU A 105 -8.23 -9.32 -9.89
CA LEU A 105 -8.73 -8.42 -8.86
C LEU A 105 -10.27 -8.42 -8.90
N ASP A 106 -10.87 -8.92 -7.82
CA ASP A 106 -12.30 -8.79 -7.56
C ASP A 106 -12.58 -7.40 -6.97
N LEU A 107 -13.07 -6.49 -7.80
CA LEU A 107 -13.37 -5.10 -7.42
C LEU A 107 -14.48 -5.00 -6.38
N LYS A 108 -15.40 -5.98 -6.35
CA LYS A 108 -16.54 -5.98 -5.44
C LYS A 108 -16.11 -6.34 -4.02
N ARG A 109 -15.22 -7.32 -3.91
CA ARG A 109 -14.70 -7.81 -2.63
C ARG A 109 -13.34 -7.25 -2.26
N ALA A 110 -12.66 -6.51 -3.15
CA ALA A 110 -11.28 -6.05 -2.99
C ALA A 110 -10.27 -7.17 -2.69
N LEU A 111 -10.46 -8.31 -3.35
CA LEU A 111 -9.64 -9.50 -3.20
C LEU A 111 -8.77 -9.68 -4.44
N LEU A 112 -7.45 -9.68 -4.26
CA LEU A 112 -6.53 -10.05 -5.33
C LEU A 112 -6.27 -11.56 -5.26
N THR A 113 -6.49 -12.25 -6.36
CA THR A 113 -6.24 -13.68 -6.50
C THR A 113 -5.24 -13.93 -7.62
N ARG A 114 -4.19 -14.69 -7.33
CA ARG A 114 -3.22 -15.18 -8.31
C ARG A 114 -3.31 -16.70 -8.38
N ARG A 115 -3.23 -17.25 -9.59
CA ARG A 115 -3.10 -18.68 -9.84
C ARG A 115 -1.95 -18.89 -10.81
N SER A 116 -0.98 -19.72 -10.45
CA SER A 116 0.18 -20.04 -11.27
C SER A 116 0.42 -21.55 -11.29
N ARG A 117 0.87 -22.07 -12.43
CA ARG A 117 1.47 -23.42 -12.55
C ARG A 117 2.95 -23.24 -12.87
N LEU A 118 3.79 -23.60 -11.92
CA LEU A 118 5.23 -23.34 -11.97
C LEU A 118 5.97 -24.68 -12.03
N SER A 119 6.89 -24.82 -12.97
CA SER A 119 7.74 -25.99 -13.11
C SER A 119 9.20 -25.62 -12.91
N ASP A 120 9.93 -26.46 -12.19
CA ASP A 120 11.38 -26.32 -12.03
C ASP A 120 12.17 -27.03 -13.15
N ASP A 121 13.50 -26.93 -13.11
CA ASP A 121 14.39 -27.55 -14.10
C ASP A 121 14.33 -29.09 -14.13
N ALA A 122 13.82 -29.71 -13.06
CA ALA A 122 13.60 -31.15 -12.99
C ALA A 122 12.22 -31.57 -13.55
N GLY A 123 11.41 -30.61 -14.02
CA GLY A 123 10.06 -30.85 -14.54
C GLY A 123 9.02 -31.13 -13.46
N ARG A 124 9.31 -30.78 -12.19
CA ARG A 124 8.36 -30.89 -11.08
C ARG A 124 7.43 -29.68 -11.11
N THR A 125 6.13 -29.93 -11.22
CA THR A 125 5.11 -28.89 -11.36
C THR A 125 4.38 -28.65 -10.04
N LEU A 126 4.35 -27.40 -9.62
CA LEU A 126 3.64 -26.91 -8.44
C LEU A 126 2.54 -25.93 -8.86
N SER A 127 1.30 -26.26 -8.52
CA SER A 127 0.17 -25.34 -8.60
C SER A 127 0.19 -24.42 -7.38
N VAL A 128 0.15 -23.10 -7.59
CA VAL A 128 0.16 -22.08 -6.54
C VAL A 128 -1.06 -21.18 -6.70
N THR A 129 -1.91 -21.11 -5.68
CA THR A 129 -3.03 -20.16 -5.61
C THR A 129 -2.84 -19.24 -4.42
N GLU A 130 -2.69 -17.95 -4.66
CA GLU A 130 -2.59 -16.92 -3.63
C GLU A 130 -3.86 -16.05 -3.64
N ARG A 131 -4.39 -15.78 -2.45
CA ARG A 131 -5.49 -14.82 -2.23
C ARG A 131 -5.02 -13.82 -1.18
N ARG A 132 -5.22 -12.52 -1.42
CA ARG A 132 -4.87 -11.50 -0.42
C ARG A 132 -5.77 -10.27 -0.44
N PHE A 133 -5.90 -9.66 0.72
CA PHE A 133 -6.64 -8.43 0.92
C PHE A 133 -6.10 -7.64 2.11
N ILE A 134 -6.43 -6.35 2.16
CA ILE A 134 -6.22 -5.49 3.32
C ILE A 134 -7.58 -5.20 3.91
N SER A 135 -7.78 -5.53 5.19
CA SER A 135 -9.11 -5.53 5.80
C SER A 135 -9.73 -4.14 5.77
N LEU A 136 -10.97 -4.04 5.29
CA LEU A 136 -11.76 -2.82 5.45
C LEU A 136 -12.60 -2.90 6.74
N ALA A 137 -12.75 -4.10 7.32
CA ALA A 137 -13.42 -4.27 8.61
C ALA A 137 -12.53 -3.81 9.76
N ASP A 138 -11.24 -4.11 9.68
CA ASP A 138 -10.21 -3.77 10.66
C ASP A 138 -9.12 -2.96 9.98
N GLN A 139 -8.79 -1.79 10.52
CA GLN A 139 -7.84 -0.85 9.91
C GLN A 139 -6.42 -1.43 9.81
N HIS A 140 -6.04 -2.30 10.75
CA HIS A 140 -4.65 -2.71 10.95
C HIS A 140 -4.35 -4.11 10.44
N LEU A 141 -5.34 -4.88 10.00
CA LEU A 141 -5.15 -6.26 9.56
C LEU A 141 -5.00 -6.41 8.04
N LEU A 142 -3.95 -7.13 7.65
CA LEU A 142 -3.64 -7.57 6.30
C LEU A 142 -3.62 -9.10 6.30
N ALA A 143 -4.12 -9.73 5.25
CA ALA A 143 -4.19 -11.19 5.21
C ALA A 143 -3.87 -11.72 3.81
N SER A 144 -3.11 -12.81 3.78
CA SER A 144 -2.88 -13.62 2.60
C SER A 144 -3.03 -15.10 2.92
N GLU A 145 -3.50 -15.85 1.94
CA GLU A 145 -3.56 -17.31 1.94
C GLU A 145 -2.87 -17.80 0.68
N THR A 146 -1.91 -18.70 0.80
CA THR A 146 -1.24 -19.33 -0.34
C THR A 146 -1.39 -20.84 -0.25
N THR A 147 -1.98 -21.44 -1.29
CA THR A 147 -2.16 -22.88 -1.40
C THR A 147 -1.24 -23.45 -2.47
N PHE A 148 -0.46 -24.46 -2.08
CA PHE A 148 0.47 -25.21 -2.91
C PHE A 148 -0.08 -26.63 -3.15
N VAL A 149 -0.06 -27.08 -4.41
CA VAL A 149 -0.47 -28.44 -4.79
C VAL A 149 0.60 -29.04 -5.73
N PRO A 150 1.39 -30.02 -5.27
CA PRO A 150 2.31 -30.75 -6.14
C PRO A 150 1.52 -31.56 -7.17
N GLU A 151 1.73 -31.33 -8.47
CA GLU A 151 0.90 -31.98 -9.50
C GLU A 151 1.46 -33.33 -9.96
N ASN A 152 2.79 -33.46 -9.98
CA ASN A 152 3.47 -34.63 -10.55
C ASN A 152 4.64 -35.15 -9.70
N PHE A 153 4.77 -34.69 -8.45
CA PHE A 153 5.84 -35.09 -7.55
C PHE A 153 5.38 -35.15 -6.09
N SER A 154 6.12 -35.92 -5.29
CA SER A 154 6.05 -35.91 -3.83
C SER A 154 7.46 -35.66 -3.27
N GLY A 155 7.55 -34.96 -2.15
CA GLY A 155 8.81 -34.71 -1.45
C GLY A 155 8.80 -33.43 -0.63
N ALA A 156 9.96 -33.15 -0.01
CA ALA A 156 10.15 -31.98 0.83
C ALA A 156 10.05 -30.66 0.05
N VAL A 157 9.22 -29.75 0.55
CA VAL A 157 9.09 -28.36 0.12
C VAL A 157 9.44 -27.47 1.30
N GLU A 158 10.28 -26.46 1.04
CA GLU A 158 10.52 -25.39 2.00
C GLU A 158 9.57 -24.23 1.71
N VAL A 159 8.95 -23.70 2.77
CA VAL A 159 8.15 -22.48 2.73
C VAL A 159 8.70 -21.50 3.75
N MET A 160 8.81 -20.22 3.40
CA MET A 160 9.31 -19.18 4.29
C MET A 160 8.37 -17.97 4.32
N SER A 161 7.79 -17.71 5.48
CA SER A 161 7.01 -16.49 5.75
C SER A 161 7.94 -15.40 6.26
N VAL A 162 7.89 -14.20 5.66
CA VAL A 162 8.88 -13.13 5.92
C VAL A 162 8.22 -11.79 6.23
N LEU A 163 8.77 -11.03 7.17
CA LEU A 163 8.63 -9.58 7.25
C LEU A 163 9.96 -8.93 6.83
N ASP A 164 9.93 -8.17 5.74
CA ASP A 164 11.13 -7.59 5.13
C ASP A 164 11.11 -6.05 5.20
N GLY A 165 11.89 -5.49 6.12
CA GLY A 165 12.09 -4.06 6.30
C GLY A 165 13.33 -3.52 5.57
N THR A 166 13.97 -4.31 4.71
CA THR A 166 15.13 -3.88 3.90
C THR A 166 14.72 -3.12 2.64
N VAL A 167 13.41 -2.93 2.44
CA VAL A 167 12.82 -2.15 1.34
C VAL A 167 13.36 -0.73 1.26
N GLN A 168 13.32 -0.19 0.05
CA GLN A 168 13.78 1.16 -0.27
C GLN A 168 12.77 1.86 -1.20
N ASN A 169 12.86 3.18 -1.30
CA ASN A 169 12.07 4.00 -2.20
C ASN A 169 12.75 4.15 -3.58
N THR A 170 12.73 3.08 -4.38
CA THR A 170 13.37 3.03 -5.72
C THR A 170 12.36 2.91 -6.86
N GLY A 171 11.05 3.03 -6.58
CA GLY A 171 9.95 2.77 -7.52
C GLY A 171 9.79 3.82 -8.63
N VAL A 172 10.63 4.86 -8.62
CA VAL A 172 10.69 5.88 -9.68
C VAL A 172 12.13 5.95 -10.18
N PRO A 173 12.44 5.38 -11.36
CA PRO A 173 13.81 5.34 -11.90
C PRO A 173 14.49 6.72 -11.99
N ARG A 174 13.71 7.78 -12.25
CA ARG A 174 14.19 9.17 -12.29
C ARG A 174 14.82 9.64 -10.97
N TYR A 175 14.45 9.03 -9.84
CA TYR A 175 14.97 9.38 -8.51
C TYR A 175 16.18 8.55 -8.09
N GLY A 176 16.68 7.62 -8.93
CA GLY A 176 17.71 6.66 -8.53
C GLY A 176 19.06 7.24 -8.10
N ALA A 177 19.34 8.52 -8.40
CA ALA A 177 20.53 9.23 -7.90
C ALA A 177 20.35 9.86 -6.51
N LEU A 178 19.15 9.76 -5.93
CA LEU A 178 18.82 10.26 -4.60
C LEU A 178 18.87 9.13 -3.58
N ASP A 179 19.13 9.48 -2.33
CA ASP A 179 19.00 8.57 -1.20
C ASP A 179 17.56 8.08 -1.10
N HIS A 180 17.43 6.79 -0.82
CA HIS A 180 16.18 6.04 -0.90
C HIS A 180 15.99 5.05 0.26
N ASP A 181 16.96 4.96 1.18
CA ASP A 181 16.81 4.19 2.42
C ASP A 181 16.24 5.10 3.52
N HIS A 182 14.95 4.94 3.80
CA HIS A 182 14.23 5.75 4.78
C HIS A 182 14.14 5.09 6.17
N LEU A 183 14.53 3.82 6.33
CA LEU A 183 14.18 3.02 7.50
C LEU A 183 15.40 2.61 8.31
N ALA A 184 15.38 2.88 9.61
CA ALA A 184 16.35 2.32 10.55
C ALA A 184 15.72 1.15 11.32
N HIS A 185 16.53 0.13 11.62
CA HIS A 185 16.11 -0.99 12.45
C HIS A 185 15.75 -0.53 13.87
N VAL A 186 14.73 -1.15 14.47
CA VAL A 186 14.38 -1.02 15.88
C VAL A 186 14.34 -2.38 16.57
N ASP A 187 13.63 -3.35 15.99
CA ASP A 187 13.40 -4.66 16.60
C ASP A 187 13.05 -5.72 15.54
N SER A 188 13.61 -6.91 15.63
CA SER A 188 13.22 -8.09 14.84
C SER A 188 13.29 -9.29 15.76
N ARG A 189 12.21 -10.07 15.86
CA ARG A 189 12.23 -11.31 16.65
C ARG A 189 11.08 -12.26 16.29
N ILE A 190 11.24 -13.51 16.72
CA ILE A 190 10.13 -14.44 16.88
C ILE A 190 9.53 -14.24 18.28
N VAL A 191 8.24 -13.97 18.33
CA VAL A 191 7.48 -13.74 19.57
C VAL A 191 6.92 -15.06 20.09
N GLU A 192 6.33 -15.87 19.21
CA GLU A 192 5.76 -17.20 19.45
C GLU A 192 6.09 -18.12 18.26
N PRO A 193 5.95 -19.45 18.37
CA PRO A 193 6.28 -20.38 17.28
C PRO A 193 5.61 -20.08 15.93
N ASP A 194 4.47 -19.40 15.93
CA ASP A 194 3.71 -18.99 14.75
C ASP A 194 3.64 -17.46 14.58
N LEU A 195 4.31 -16.66 15.42
CA LEU A 195 4.19 -15.20 15.46
C LEU A 195 5.55 -14.52 15.47
N MET A 196 5.82 -13.69 14.46
CA MET A 196 7.01 -12.84 14.38
C MET A 196 6.68 -11.36 14.47
N LEU A 197 7.67 -10.54 14.82
CA LEU A 197 7.61 -9.09 14.88
C LEU A 197 8.80 -8.48 14.14
N LEU A 198 8.51 -7.43 13.37
CA LEU A 198 9.47 -6.48 12.83
C LEU A 198 9.02 -5.06 13.18
N GLU A 199 9.90 -4.28 13.80
CA GLU A 199 9.74 -2.85 14.01
C GLU A 199 10.92 -2.10 13.38
N VAL A 200 10.57 -1.07 12.61
CA VAL A 200 11.49 -0.10 12.04
C VAL A 200 11.06 1.31 12.45
N LYS A 201 11.92 2.28 12.24
CA LYS A 201 11.58 3.71 12.36
C LYS A 201 12.07 4.47 11.15
N THR A 202 11.36 5.52 10.75
CA THR A 202 11.89 6.45 9.75
C THR A 202 13.13 7.13 10.31
N ASN A 203 14.17 7.27 9.49
CA ASN A 203 15.50 7.71 9.95
C ASN A 203 15.61 9.23 10.21
N ASP A 204 14.67 10.04 9.73
CA ASP A 204 14.60 11.48 9.99
C ASP A 204 13.33 11.87 10.76
N SER A 205 12.15 11.53 10.27
CA SER A 205 10.87 11.89 10.91
C SER A 205 10.55 11.12 12.20
N GLY A 206 11.30 10.06 12.51
CA GLY A 206 11.19 9.29 13.76
C GLY A 206 9.88 8.52 13.93
N ILE A 207 9.11 8.28 12.86
CA ILE A 207 7.86 7.53 12.89
C ILE A 207 8.19 6.04 13.01
N HIS A 208 7.69 5.39 14.05
CA HIS A 208 7.83 3.95 14.22
C HIS A 208 6.77 3.22 13.38
N ILE A 209 7.16 2.10 12.77
CA ILE A 209 6.30 1.22 11.98
C ILE A 209 6.55 -0.20 12.47
N ALA A 210 5.53 -0.85 13.01
CA ALA A 210 5.60 -2.22 13.49
C ALA A 210 4.66 -3.12 12.69
N GLN A 211 5.17 -4.29 12.31
CA GLN A 211 4.41 -5.38 11.73
C GLN A 211 4.59 -6.63 12.57
N ALA A 212 3.50 -7.27 12.95
CA ALA A 212 3.53 -8.61 13.52
C ALA A 212 2.78 -9.56 12.60
N ALA A 213 3.38 -10.69 12.28
CA ALA A 213 2.83 -11.66 11.34
C ALA A 213 2.63 -13.01 12.03
N ARG A 214 1.39 -13.50 12.00
CA ARG A 214 1.03 -14.85 12.42
C ARG A 214 0.90 -15.75 11.20
N THR A 215 1.57 -16.90 11.21
CA THR A 215 1.56 -17.87 10.10
C THR A 215 0.96 -19.19 10.57
N LYS A 216 -0.15 -19.61 9.95
CA LYS A 216 -0.80 -20.91 10.18
C LYS A 216 -0.69 -21.78 8.95
N LEU A 217 -0.57 -23.09 9.15
CA LEU A 217 -0.45 -24.07 8.07
C LEU A 217 -1.58 -25.08 8.20
N ALA A 218 -2.14 -25.49 7.07
CA ALA A 218 -3.09 -26.60 6.98
C ALA A 218 -2.68 -27.53 5.84
N TYR A 219 -2.72 -28.83 6.07
CA TYR A 219 -2.43 -29.84 5.06
C TYR A 219 -3.64 -30.74 4.87
N ASN A 220 -4.15 -30.78 3.64
CA ASN A 220 -5.43 -31.41 3.31
C ASN A 220 -6.61 -30.93 4.18
N GLY A 221 -6.58 -29.66 4.60
CA GLY A 221 -7.60 -29.06 5.47
C GLY A 221 -7.44 -29.34 6.97
N GLU A 222 -6.43 -30.10 7.38
CA GLU A 222 -6.09 -30.31 8.80
C GLU A 222 -4.97 -29.36 9.24
N GLU A 223 -5.15 -28.69 10.38
CA GLU A 223 -4.16 -27.74 10.92
C GLU A 223 -2.85 -28.46 11.26
N LEU A 224 -1.73 -27.87 10.83
CA LEU A 224 -0.38 -28.34 11.11
C LEU A 224 0.35 -27.37 12.05
N HIS A 225 1.17 -27.94 12.93
CA HIS A 225 2.05 -27.19 13.84
C HIS A 225 3.51 -27.64 13.70
N PRO A 226 4.12 -27.50 12.51
CA PRO A 226 5.53 -27.81 12.32
C PRO A 226 6.39 -26.85 13.14
N VAL A 227 7.59 -27.32 13.53
CA VAL A 227 8.59 -26.45 14.14
C VAL A 227 9.21 -25.60 13.05
N ALA A 228 9.01 -24.28 13.11
CA ALA A 228 9.68 -23.34 12.22
C ALA A 228 11.14 -23.13 12.64
N GLU A 229 12.03 -23.03 11.66
CA GLU A 229 13.35 -22.45 11.88
C GLU A 229 13.26 -20.92 11.84
N PRO A 230 13.68 -20.23 12.91
CA PRO A 230 13.66 -18.77 12.95
C PRO A 230 14.86 -18.18 12.21
N ILE A 231 14.63 -17.18 11.36
CA ILE A 231 15.67 -16.37 10.72
C ILE A 231 15.42 -14.92 11.10
N VAL A 232 16.36 -14.32 11.83
CA VAL A 232 16.22 -12.97 12.37
C VAL A 232 17.50 -12.19 12.11
N GLU A 233 17.36 -11.09 11.39
CA GLU A 233 18.45 -10.19 11.02
C GLU A 233 17.99 -8.72 11.13
N ASP A 234 18.91 -7.79 10.84
CA ASP A 234 18.62 -6.36 10.83
C ASP A 234 17.51 -6.06 9.80
N ARG A 235 16.40 -5.53 10.31
CA ARG A 235 15.18 -5.23 9.55
C ARG A 235 14.52 -6.46 8.89
N TYR A 236 14.83 -7.68 9.33
CA TYR A 236 14.29 -8.90 8.74
C TYR A 236 13.88 -9.92 9.80
N ALA A 237 12.70 -10.51 9.66
CA ALA A 237 12.25 -11.62 10.48
C ALA A 237 11.52 -12.63 9.59
N ALA A 238 11.84 -13.92 9.74
CA ALA A 238 11.21 -14.97 8.97
C ALA A 238 11.09 -16.29 9.74
N GLN A 239 10.13 -17.10 9.29
CA GLN A 239 9.87 -18.44 9.77
C GLN A 239 9.94 -19.41 8.59
N ARG A 240 10.91 -20.33 8.62
CA ARG A 240 11.14 -21.33 7.57
C ARG A 240 10.58 -22.69 8.02
N TYR A 241 9.80 -23.31 7.15
CA TYR A 241 9.17 -24.60 7.35
C TYR A 241 9.66 -25.58 6.29
N GLU A 242 10.05 -26.78 6.69
CA GLU A 242 10.32 -27.90 5.78
C GLU A 242 9.19 -28.92 5.93
N LEU A 243 8.51 -29.22 4.83
CA LEU A 243 7.26 -29.98 4.82
C LEU A 243 7.28 -31.05 3.74
N GLU A 244 6.99 -32.29 4.10
CA GLU A 244 6.82 -33.37 3.15
C GLU A 244 5.43 -33.29 2.51
N LEU A 245 5.38 -33.08 1.20
CA LEU A 245 4.13 -33.01 0.45
C LEU A 245 3.94 -34.23 -0.45
N GLU A 246 2.71 -34.73 -0.51
CA GLU A 246 2.28 -35.79 -1.41
C GLU A 246 1.65 -35.20 -2.67
N THR A 247 1.81 -35.91 -3.79
CA THR A 247 1.21 -35.53 -5.07
C THR A 247 -0.31 -35.36 -4.93
N GLY A 248 -0.83 -34.21 -5.35
CA GLY A 248 -2.25 -33.89 -5.35
C GLY A 248 -2.80 -33.41 -3.99
N THR A 249 -1.98 -33.37 -2.94
CA THR A 249 -2.42 -32.93 -1.61
C THR A 249 -2.07 -31.46 -1.38
N ALA A 250 -3.06 -30.69 -0.91
CA ALA A 250 -2.91 -29.25 -0.74
C ALA A 250 -2.24 -28.89 0.59
N LEU A 251 -1.21 -28.04 0.53
CA LEU A 251 -0.68 -27.29 1.66
C LEU A 251 -1.16 -25.85 1.56
N THR A 252 -1.85 -25.36 2.58
CA THR A 252 -2.32 -23.98 2.67
C THR A 252 -1.59 -23.24 3.78
N VAL A 253 -1.09 -22.05 3.47
CA VAL A 253 -0.37 -21.15 4.38
C VAL A 253 -1.18 -19.88 4.53
N GLU A 254 -1.76 -19.68 5.71
CA GLU A 254 -2.42 -18.45 6.08
C GLU A 254 -1.42 -17.54 6.79
N LYS A 255 -1.27 -16.31 6.31
CA LYS A 255 -0.45 -15.27 6.93
C LYS A 255 -1.34 -14.07 7.25
N THR A 256 -1.45 -13.76 8.54
CA THR A 256 -2.17 -12.58 9.02
C THR A 256 -1.18 -11.60 9.62
N VAL A 257 -1.18 -10.36 9.13
CA VAL A 257 -0.28 -9.31 9.58
C VAL A 257 -1.07 -8.19 10.22
N ALA A 258 -0.62 -7.73 11.39
CA ALA A 258 -1.09 -6.49 11.99
C ALA A 258 -0.03 -5.40 11.80
N LEU A 259 -0.42 -4.25 11.26
CA LEU A 259 0.45 -3.09 11.04
C LEU A 259 0.00 -1.89 11.86
N PHE A 260 0.90 -1.36 12.67
CA PHE A 260 0.71 -0.14 13.44
C PHE A 260 1.85 0.85 13.22
N THR A 261 1.57 2.13 13.40
CA THR A 261 2.56 3.19 13.40
C THR A 261 2.46 4.04 14.66
N SER A 262 3.49 4.82 14.98
CA SER A 262 3.42 5.79 16.08
C SER A 262 2.46 6.96 15.82
N LEU A 263 1.82 7.03 14.65
CA LEU A 263 0.76 8.00 14.34
C LEU A 263 -0.62 7.52 14.83
N ASP A 264 -0.77 6.25 15.18
CA ASP A 264 -2.07 5.71 15.60
C ASP A 264 -2.49 6.26 16.98
N HIS A 265 -3.79 6.51 17.14
CA HIS A 265 -4.34 7.02 18.38
C HIS A 265 -4.68 5.90 19.36
N GLY A 266 -4.51 6.17 20.66
CA GLY A 266 -4.98 5.27 21.71
C GLY A 266 -4.12 4.03 21.94
N ILE A 267 -2.89 4.01 21.42
CA ILE A 267 -1.94 2.91 21.57
C ILE A 267 -0.85 3.23 22.60
N TYR A 268 -0.29 2.22 23.26
CA TYR A 268 0.91 2.38 24.09
C TYR A 268 2.20 2.36 23.25
N SER A 269 2.33 1.38 22.36
CA SER A 269 3.41 1.32 21.37
C SER A 269 2.98 0.53 20.14
N PRO A 270 3.48 0.85 18.93
CA PRO A 270 3.10 0.14 17.71
C PRO A 270 3.37 -1.36 17.77
N ARG A 271 4.53 -1.76 18.33
CA ARG A 271 4.91 -3.16 18.46
C ARG A 271 3.99 -3.99 19.34
N GLU A 272 3.51 -3.43 20.45
CA GLU A 272 2.64 -4.17 21.37
C GLU A 272 1.27 -4.38 20.75
N GLU A 273 0.72 -3.36 20.08
CA GLU A 273 -0.55 -3.46 19.39
C GLU A 273 -0.48 -4.38 18.17
N ALA A 274 0.61 -4.33 17.39
CA ALA A 274 0.82 -5.25 16.27
C ALA A 274 0.80 -6.71 16.77
N VAL A 275 1.59 -7.03 17.79
CA VAL A 275 1.63 -8.38 18.39
C VAL A 275 0.27 -8.77 18.96
N HIS A 276 -0.42 -7.86 19.67
CA HIS A 276 -1.73 -8.13 20.25
C HIS A 276 -2.78 -8.47 19.19
N ASN A 277 -2.87 -7.67 18.12
CA ASN A 277 -3.86 -7.83 17.06
C ASN A 277 -3.56 -9.05 16.18
N ALA A 278 -2.30 -9.26 15.78
CA ALA A 278 -1.93 -10.44 15.00
C ALA A 278 -2.18 -11.76 15.76
N ARG A 279 -1.92 -11.78 17.08
CA ARG A 279 -2.20 -12.95 17.93
C ARG A 279 -3.70 -13.26 18.02
N ARG A 280 -4.56 -12.22 18.03
CA ARG A 280 -6.01 -12.35 18.26
C ARG A 280 -6.85 -12.43 16.99
N ALA A 281 -6.26 -12.13 15.84
CA ALA A 281 -6.97 -12.20 14.57
C ALA A 281 -7.59 -13.58 14.36
N THR A 282 -8.73 -13.64 13.68
CA THR A 282 -9.37 -14.91 13.32
C THR A 282 -8.70 -15.54 12.10
N GLY A 283 -9.22 -16.66 11.60
CA GLY A 283 -8.70 -17.32 10.40
C GLY A 283 -8.99 -16.52 9.12
N PHE A 284 -8.32 -16.85 8.02
CA PHE A 284 -8.40 -16.11 6.76
C PHE A 284 -9.84 -15.92 6.25
N ASP A 285 -10.63 -16.99 6.22
CA ASP A 285 -11.99 -16.94 5.66
C ASP A 285 -12.95 -16.04 6.48
N GLU A 286 -12.83 -16.04 7.81
CA GLU A 286 -13.64 -15.16 8.67
C GLU A 286 -13.22 -13.68 8.50
N LEU A 287 -11.92 -13.41 8.42
CA LEU A 287 -11.42 -12.07 8.10
C LEU A 287 -11.92 -11.60 6.73
N LEU A 288 -11.94 -12.50 5.74
CA LEU A 288 -12.43 -12.20 4.39
C LEU A 288 -13.94 -11.91 4.38
N GLU A 289 -14.73 -12.65 5.16
CA GLU A 289 -16.17 -12.40 5.29
C GLU A 289 -16.45 -11.00 5.86
N HIS A 290 -15.77 -10.63 6.95
CA HIS A 290 -15.89 -9.29 7.54
C HIS A 290 -15.42 -8.19 6.58
N HIS A 291 -14.30 -8.42 5.88
CA HIS A 291 -13.78 -7.51 4.86
C HIS A 291 -14.76 -7.31 3.71
N ALA A 292 -15.28 -8.40 3.12
CA ALA A 292 -16.24 -8.35 2.02
C ALA A 292 -17.56 -7.68 2.42
N THR A 293 -18.00 -7.88 3.66
CA THR A 293 -19.16 -7.19 4.23
C THR A 293 -18.91 -5.68 4.30
N SER A 294 -17.74 -5.26 4.78
CA SER A 294 -17.36 -3.83 4.81
C SER A 294 -17.29 -3.22 3.40
N TRP A 295 -16.78 -3.96 2.42
CA TRP A 295 -16.76 -3.53 1.02
C TRP A 295 -18.15 -3.44 0.41
N SER A 296 -19.06 -4.35 0.73
CA SER A 296 -20.47 -4.25 0.34
C SER A 296 -21.09 -2.93 0.84
N HIS A 297 -20.83 -2.53 2.08
CA HIS A 297 -21.28 -1.24 2.60
C HIS A 297 -20.65 -0.05 1.86
N ALA A 298 -19.35 -0.11 1.54
CA ALA A 298 -18.68 0.93 0.76
C ALA A 298 -19.27 1.07 -0.65
N TRP A 299 -19.53 -0.05 -1.32
CA TRP A 299 -20.18 -0.08 -2.64
C TRP A 299 -21.63 0.39 -2.60
N ASN A 300 -22.38 0.08 -1.55
CA ASN A 300 -23.76 0.57 -1.40
C ASN A 300 -23.82 2.10 -1.31
N ARG A 301 -22.79 2.75 -0.75
CA ARG A 301 -22.71 4.22 -0.68
C ARG A 301 -22.20 4.86 -1.97
N SER A 302 -21.23 4.21 -2.62
CA SER A 302 -20.39 4.83 -3.66
C SER A 302 -20.67 4.32 -5.08
N GLY A 303 -21.30 3.15 -5.22
CA GLY A 303 -21.53 2.48 -6.49
C GLY A 303 -22.42 3.26 -7.45
N MET A 304 -22.18 3.07 -8.74
CA MET A 304 -22.94 3.69 -9.82
C MET A 304 -23.36 2.60 -10.82
N THR A 305 -24.67 2.42 -11.00
CA THR A 305 -25.20 1.45 -11.98
C THR A 305 -25.33 2.12 -13.34
N LEU A 306 -24.70 1.54 -14.36
CA LEU A 306 -24.88 1.95 -15.75
C LEU A 306 -25.88 1.01 -16.44
N THR A 307 -26.81 1.57 -17.23
CA THR A 307 -27.82 0.80 -17.98
C THR A 307 -27.48 0.72 -19.46
N GLY A 308 -27.71 -0.44 -20.09
CA GLY A 308 -27.44 -0.69 -21.51
C GLY A 308 -26.27 -1.65 -21.72
N ASP A 309 -25.73 -1.72 -22.95
CA ASP A 309 -24.55 -2.52 -23.26
C ASP A 309 -23.27 -1.74 -22.93
N VAL A 310 -22.94 -1.72 -21.64
CA VAL A 310 -21.90 -0.86 -21.06
C VAL A 310 -20.89 -1.63 -20.21
N GLY A 311 -20.79 -2.96 -20.39
CA GLY A 311 -20.03 -3.83 -19.48
C GLY A 311 -18.55 -3.43 -19.30
N HIS A 312 -17.87 -3.01 -20.38
CA HIS A 312 -16.49 -2.51 -20.28
C HIS A 312 -16.42 -1.16 -19.54
N THR A 313 -17.30 -0.22 -19.89
CA THR A 313 -17.38 1.10 -19.24
C THR A 313 -17.70 0.98 -17.76
N ALA A 314 -18.64 0.09 -17.38
CA ALA A 314 -18.98 -0.21 -16.00
C ALA A 314 -17.79 -0.76 -15.24
N ARG A 315 -17.02 -1.68 -15.84
CA ARG A 315 -15.79 -2.20 -15.24
C ARG A 315 -14.75 -1.10 -14.99
N VAL A 316 -14.51 -0.24 -15.98
CA VAL A 316 -13.55 0.88 -15.85
C VAL A 316 -14.02 1.87 -14.78
N LEU A 317 -15.33 2.16 -14.70
CA LEU A 317 -15.89 3.01 -13.65
C LEU A 317 -15.71 2.37 -12.26
N ASN A 318 -16.00 1.07 -12.14
CA ASN A 318 -15.81 0.32 -10.91
C ASN A 318 -14.33 0.32 -10.49
N LEU A 319 -13.39 0.19 -11.42
CA LEU A 319 -11.96 0.28 -11.14
C LEU A 319 -11.57 1.65 -10.55
N HIS A 320 -12.08 2.75 -11.12
CA HIS A 320 -11.81 4.09 -10.58
C HIS A 320 -12.39 4.29 -9.18
N ILE A 321 -13.64 3.86 -8.94
CA ILE A 321 -14.27 3.96 -7.61
C ILE A 321 -13.51 3.07 -6.61
N PHE A 322 -13.12 1.87 -7.02
CA PHE A 322 -12.31 0.95 -6.22
C PHE A 322 -10.97 1.58 -5.79
N HIS A 323 -10.21 2.17 -6.71
CA HIS A 323 -8.93 2.82 -6.39
C HIS A 323 -9.10 4.04 -5.48
N LEU A 324 -10.20 4.78 -5.64
CA LEU A 324 -10.53 5.87 -4.73
C LEU A 324 -10.78 5.34 -3.31
N LEU A 325 -11.61 4.29 -3.16
CA LEU A 325 -11.93 3.68 -1.86
C LEU A 325 -10.72 2.95 -1.22
N THR A 326 -9.80 2.48 -2.04
CA THR A 326 -8.52 1.90 -1.63
C THR A 326 -7.59 2.98 -1.04
N THR A 327 -7.63 4.19 -1.59
CA THR A 327 -6.80 5.33 -1.15
C THR A 327 -7.41 6.08 0.04
N VAL A 328 -8.73 6.28 0.03
CA VAL A 328 -9.45 6.97 1.10
C VAL A 328 -10.72 6.18 1.46
N SER A 329 -10.84 5.82 2.73
CA SER A 329 -11.93 4.99 3.24
C SER A 329 -12.44 5.55 4.57
N LYS A 330 -13.42 4.88 5.19
CA LYS A 330 -13.86 5.23 6.56
C LYS A 330 -12.72 5.36 7.57
N HIS A 331 -11.60 4.65 7.37
CA HIS A 331 -10.43 4.73 8.26
C HIS A 331 -9.65 6.04 8.11
N THR A 332 -9.84 6.76 6.99
CA THR A 332 -9.20 8.05 6.73
C THR A 332 -9.83 9.20 7.53
N THR A 333 -11.05 9.06 8.07
CA THR A 333 -11.78 10.19 8.69
C THR A 333 -11.08 10.81 9.89
N GLU A 334 -10.31 10.00 10.63
CA GLU A 334 -9.58 10.44 11.83
C GLU A 334 -8.08 10.66 11.59
N LEU A 335 -7.59 10.33 10.39
CA LEU A 335 -6.18 10.53 10.04
C LEU A 335 -5.90 12.00 9.72
N ASP A 336 -4.64 12.40 9.91
CA ASP A 336 -4.16 13.71 9.50
C ASP A 336 -3.47 13.66 8.13
N VAL A 337 -4.27 13.39 7.08
CA VAL A 337 -3.76 13.11 5.73
C VAL A 337 -4.61 13.79 4.65
N GLY A 338 -3.98 14.14 3.52
CA GLY A 338 -4.70 14.52 2.30
C GLY A 338 -4.73 13.37 1.28
N VAL A 339 -5.12 13.64 0.03
CA VAL A 339 -5.15 12.61 -1.03
C VAL A 339 -3.93 12.73 -1.95
N PRO A 340 -3.02 11.73 -1.98
CA PRO A 340 -1.87 11.77 -2.88
C PRO A 340 -2.28 11.73 -4.36
N ALA A 341 -1.52 12.38 -5.24
CA ALA A 341 -1.79 12.41 -6.69
C ALA A 341 -1.76 11.03 -7.38
N ARG A 342 -1.16 10.03 -6.74
CA ARG A 342 -1.13 8.62 -7.19
C ARG A 342 -1.78 7.67 -6.17
N GLY A 343 -2.55 8.22 -5.24
CA GLY A 343 -3.03 7.50 -4.06
C GLY A 343 -1.89 6.79 -3.34
N LEU A 344 -2.17 5.62 -2.79
CA LEU A 344 -1.17 4.75 -2.15
C LEU A 344 -0.70 3.62 -3.09
N HIS A 345 -0.56 3.91 -4.39
CA HIS A 345 -0.29 2.90 -5.43
C HIS A 345 1.17 2.89 -5.92
N GLY A 346 1.99 3.84 -5.46
CA GLY A 346 3.38 3.98 -5.87
C GLY A 346 3.99 5.32 -5.47
N GLU A 347 5.27 5.48 -5.81
CA GLU A 347 6.12 6.59 -5.35
C GLU A 347 6.19 7.79 -6.31
N ALA A 348 5.56 7.70 -7.48
CA ALA A 348 5.48 8.83 -8.39
C ALA A 348 4.78 10.01 -7.70
N TYR A 349 5.36 11.21 -7.84
CA TYR A 349 5.02 12.41 -7.06
C TYR A 349 5.21 12.28 -5.54
N ARG A 350 5.98 11.28 -5.07
CA ARG A 350 6.44 11.14 -3.68
C ARG A 350 5.31 11.04 -2.65
N GLY A 351 4.09 10.71 -3.07
CA GLY A 351 2.91 10.72 -2.22
C GLY A 351 2.38 12.11 -1.89
N HIS A 352 2.91 13.17 -2.52
CA HIS A 352 2.49 14.54 -2.23
C HIS A 352 1.05 14.83 -2.66
N ILE A 353 0.47 15.80 -1.96
CA ILE A 353 -0.91 16.26 -2.09
C ILE A 353 -0.90 17.58 -2.86
N PHE A 354 -1.66 17.61 -3.95
CA PHE A 354 -1.75 18.72 -4.89
C PHE A 354 -3.18 19.29 -4.90
N TRP A 355 -3.49 20.13 -5.87
CA TRP A 355 -4.84 20.62 -6.15
C TRP A 355 -5.82 19.54 -6.66
N ASP A 356 -5.35 18.30 -6.89
CA ASP A 356 -6.10 17.17 -7.44
C ASP A 356 -7.38 16.83 -6.67
N GLU A 357 -7.47 17.29 -5.41
CA GLU A 357 -8.68 17.31 -4.60
C GLU A 357 -9.90 17.89 -5.35
N LEU A 358 -9.72 18.83 -6.28
CA LEU A 358 -10.79 19.34 -7.14
C LEU A 358 -11.48 18.28 -8.01
N PHE A 359 -10.76 17.22 -8.40
CA PHE A 359 -11.29 16.12 -9.19
C PHE A 359 -11.93 15.05 -8.30
N ILE A 360 -11.45 14.92 -7.06
CA ILE A 360 -11.81 13.85 -6.13
C ILE A 360 -13.01 14.25 -5.27
N PHE A 361 -12.99 15.47 -4.71
CA PHE A 361 -13.99 15.94 -3.76
C PHE A 361 -15.41 16.03 -4.33
N PRO A 362 -15.66 16.31 -5.63
CA PRO A 362 -17.02 16.24 -6.17
C PRO A 362 -17.69 14.88 -5.96
N PHE A 363 -16.92 13.79 -6.10
CA PHE A 363 -17.43 12.45 -5.81
C PHE A 363 -17.58 12.22 -4.30
N LEU A 364 -16.52 12.47 -3.52
CA LEU A 364 -16.53 12.19 -2.08
C LEU A 364 -17.60 13.00 -1.35
N THR A 365 -17.75 14.29 -1.66
CA THR A 365 -18.73 15.17 -1.01
C THR A 365 -20.16 14.66 -1.20
N MET A 366 -20.46 14.08 -2.37
CA MET A 366 -21.80 13.58 -2.67
C MET A 366 -22.09 12.18 -2.10
N ARG A 367 -21.06 11.38 -1.82
CA ARG A 367 -21.21 9.97 -1.40
C ARG A 367 -20.85 9.74 0.08
N VAL A 368 -19.75 10.37 0.50
CA VAL A 368 -19.10 10.20 1.80
C VAL A 368 -18.52 11.55 2.28
N PRO A 369 -19.37 12.57 2.55
CA PRO A 369 -18.91 13.92 2.88
C PRO A 369 -18.02 13.99 4.13
N GLU A 370 -18.10 12.98 5.00
CA GLU A 370 -17.26 12.86 6.18
C GLU A 370 -15.76 12.76 5.79
N LEU A 371 -15.45 12.13 4.66
CA LEU A 371 -14.10 12.07 4.11
C LEU A 371 -13.64 13.42 3.59
N THR A 372 -14.47 14.12 2.81
CA THR A 372 -14.14 15.48 2.35
C THR A 372 -13.84 16.39 3.54
N ARG A 373 -14.64 16.30 4.60
CA ARG A 373 -14.42 17.05 5.84
C ARG A 373 -13.05 16.78 6.46
N ALA A 374 -12.66 15.51 6.58
CA ALA A 374 -11.36 15.11 7.11
C ALA A 374 -10.20 15.62 6.24
N LEU A 375 -10.32 15.48 4.92
CA LEU A 375 -9.31 15.93 3.95
C LEU A 375 -9.18 17.47 3.91
N LEU A 376 -10.27 18.21 4.13
CA LEU A 376 -10.21 19.66 4.33
C LEU A 376 -9.56 20.03 5.67
N ARG A 377 -9.77 19.25 6.73
CA ARG A 377 -9.06 19.46 8.01
C ARG A 377 -7.55 19.26 7.89
N TYR A 378 -7.09 18.38 6.99
CA TYR A 378 -5.66 18.29 6.66
C TYR A 378 -5.13 19.65 6.20
N ARG A 379 -5.80 20.33 5.25
CA ARG A 379 -5.41 21.68 4.80
C ARG A 379 -5.50 22.70 5.95
N ALA A 380 -6.56 22.67 6.75
CA ALA A 380 -6.74 23.58 7.87
C ALA A 380 -5.55 23.54 8.85
N ARG A 381 -5.06 22.34 9.17
CA ARG A 381 -3.90 22.13 10.06
C ARG A 381 -2.58 22.65 9.48
N ARG A 382 -2.49 22.91 8.17
CA ARG A 382 -1.33 23.48 7.47
C ARG A 382 -1.50 24.98 7.18
N LEU A 383 -2.58 25.62 7.64
CA LEU A 383 -2.87 27.02 7.32
C LEU A 383 -1.77 27.99 7.78
N ASP A 384 -1.19 27.76 8.96
CA ASP A 384 -0.11 28.62 9.46
C ASP A 384 1.17 28.51 8.62
N ARG A 385 1.52 27.31 8.15
CA ARG A 385 2.62 27.10 7.20
C ARG A 385 2.37 27.78 5.86
N ALA A 386 1.12 27.76 5.39
CA ALA A 386 0.72 28.50 4.20
C ALA A 386 0.82 30.03 4.40
N ARG A 387 0.52 30.54 5.60
CA ARG A 387 0.69 31.96 5.94
C ARG A 387 2.15 32.37 5.97
N GLU A 388 3.02 31.55 6.58
CA GLU A 388 4.48 31.74 6.57
C GLU A 388 5.00 31.82 5.12
N ALA A 389 4.59 30.90 4.25
CA ALA A 389 4.96 30.91 2.84
C ALA A 389 4.49 32.17 2.09
N ALA A 390 3.31 32.70 2.43
CA ALA A 390 2.82 33.96 1.85
C ALA A 390 3.71 35.15 2.24
N ILE A 391 4.05 35.25 3.53
CA ILE A 391 4.93 36.30 4.07
C ILE A 391 6.30 36.26 3.41
N ASP A 392 6.91 35.08 3.31
CA ASP A 392 8.23 34.89 2.68
C ASP A 392 8.22 35.27 1.20
N ALA A 393 7.09 35.07 0.51
CA ALA A 393 6.90 35.48 -0.86
C ALA A 393 6.50 36.97 -1.04
N GLY A 394 6.37 37.73 0.05
CA GLY A 394 5.98 39.14 0.07
C GLY A 394 4.49 39.40 -0.17
N HIS A 395 3.62 38.45 0.20
CA HIS A 395 2.16 38.55 0.10
C HIS A 395 1.51 38.48 1.49
N GLU A 396 0.24 38.87 1.56
CA GLU A 396 -0.62 38.65 2.73
C GLU A 396 -1.49 37.39 2.52
N GLY A 397 -2.11 36.91 3.60
CA GLY A 397 -3.03 35.75 3.56
C GLY A 397 -2.30 34.42 3.66
N ALA A 398 -2.81 33.41 2.95
CA ALA A 398 -2.25 32.07 2.92
C ALA A 398 -1.83 31.68 1.50
N MET A 399 -0.68 31.02 1.38
CA MET A 399 -0.13 30.46 0.15
C MET A 399 0.13 28.97 0.37
N TYR A 400 -0.90 28.14 0.12
CA TYR A 400 -0.75 26.69 0.17
C TYR A 400 0.30 26.23 -0.87
N PRO A 401 1.13 25.23 -0.52
CA PRO A 401 2.18 24.75 -1.40
C PRO A 401 1.60 24.00 -2.60
N TRP A 402 2.28 24.06 -3.74
CA TRP A 402 1.93 23.27 -4.92
C TRP A 402 2.02 21.77 -4.64
N GLN A 403 3.09 21.36 -3.93
CA GLN A 403 3.25 20.02 -3.39
C GLN A 403 3.25 20.09 -1.87
N SER A 404 2.21 19.55 -1.27
CA SER A 404 2.06 19.44 0.18
C SER A 404 2.40 18.03 0.65
N GLY A 405 3.06 17.91 1.79
CA GLY A 405 3.39 16.63 2.41
C GLY A 405 2.98 16.61 3.89
N SER A 406 3.92 16.28 4.77
CA SER A 406 3.67 16.10 6.21
C SER A 406 3.23 17.39 6.90
N ASP A 407 4.04 18.44 6.85
CA ASP A 407 3.91 19.65 7.66
C ASP A 407 3.32 20.85 6.91
N GLY A 408 3.20 20.76 5.57
CA GLY A 408 2.59 21.80 4.75
C GLY A 408 3.53 22.86 4.21
N ARG A 409 4.85 22.69 4.36
CA ARG A 409 5.80 23.50 3.59
C ARG A 409 5.77 23.09 2.11
N GLU A 410 6.37 23.90 1.25
CA GLU A 410 6.50 23.59 -0.18
C GLU A 410 7.52 22.49 -0.41
N GLU A 411 7.06 21.35 -0.95
CA GLU A 411 7.91 20.20 -1.31
C GLU A 411 8.25 20.16 -2.81
N THR A 412 7.78 21.14 -3.59
CA THR A 412 8.17 21.28 -4.99
C THR A 412 9.66 21.63 -5.07
N GLN A 413 10.42 20.77 -5.74
CA GLN A 413 11.83 21.01 -6.00
C GLN A 413 12.02 22.29 -6.81
N THR A 414 13.12 22.99 -6.58
CA THR A 414 13.46 24.21 -7.35
C THR A 414 14.10 23.89 -8.70
N LEU A 415 14.56 22.65 -8.88
CA LEU A 415 15.14 22.10 -10.09
C LEU A 415 14.47 20.77 -10.43
N HIS A 416 14.29 20.50 -11.72
CA HIS A 416 13.83 19.20 -12.20
C HIS A 416 14.81 18.64 -13.23
N LEU A 417 15.09 17.35 -13.14
CA LEU A 417 15.86 16.64 -14.15
C LEU A 417 14.97 16.41 -15.37
N ASN A 418 15.36 16.97 -16.51
CA ASN A 418 14.72 16.66 -17.79
C ASN A 418 15.34 15.34 -18.32
N PRO A 419 14.55 14.25 -18.43
CA PRO A 419 15.08 12.94 -18.78
C PRO A 419 15.55 12.83 -20.24
N GLU A 420 15.00 13.64 -21.15
CA GLU A 420 15.43 13.65 -22.57
C GLU A 420 16.78 14.32 -22.75
N SER A 421 17.04 15.40 -21.99
CA SER A 421 18.28 16.18 -22.09
C SER A 421 19.36 15.76 -21.08
N GLY A 422 18.98 15.07 -20.01
CA GLY A 422 19.86 14.78 -18.87
C GLY A 422 20.23 16.00 -18.01
N HIS A 423 19.66 17.17 -18.28
CA HIS A 423 19.99 18.42 -17.58
C HIS A 423 18.96 18.79 -16.51
N TRP A 424 19.46 19.39 -15.43
CA TRP A 424 18.62 20.03 -14.42
C TRP A 424 18.16 21.40 -14.90
N LEU A 425 16.85 21.62 -14.89
CA LEU A 425 16.20 22.86 -15.31
C LEU A 425 15.46 23.50 -14.13
N PRO A 426 15.33 24.84 -14.08
CA PRO A 426 14.48 25.50 -13.09
C PRO A 426 13.05 24.96 -13.12
N ASP A 427 12.53 24.56 -11.97
CA ASP A 427 11.13 24.18 -11.81
C ASP A 427 10.33 25.40 -11.31
N ALA A 428 9.37 25.82 -12.12
CA ALA A 428 8.51 26.97 -11.84
C ALA A 428 7.17 26.56 -11.22
N SER A 429 6.96 25.29 -10.88
CA SER A 429 5.65 24.76 -10.46
C SER A 429 5.12 25.42 -9.19
N GLN A 430 5.98 25.83 -8.26
CA GLN A 430 5.61 26.63 -7.08
C GLN A 430 4.94 27.99 -7.43
N ARG A 431 5.05 28.47 -8.67
CA ARG A 431 4.36 29.69 -9.14
C ARG A 431 2.90 29.44 -9.50
N GLN A 432 2.45 28.19 -9.52
CA GLN A 432 1.06 27.81 -9.80
C GLN A 432 0.16 28.05 -8.57
N ARG A 433 -0.05 29.32 -8.23
CA ARG A 433 -0.78 29.75 -7.02
C ARG A 433 -2.29 29.47 -7.06
N HIS A 434 -2.81 28.94 -8.17
CA HIS A 434 -4.23 28.60 -8.33
C HIS A 434 -4.71 27.50 -7.38
N ILE A 435 -3.80 26.75 -6.75
CA ILE A 435 -4.11 25.84 -5.65
C ILE A 435 -4.86 26.52 -4.49
N ASN A 436 -4.59 27.79 -4.20
CA ASN A 436 -5.33 28.53 -3.17
C ASN A 436 -6.81 28.69 -3.54
N ALA A 437 -7.09 29.02 -4.82
CA ALA A 437 -8.47 29.06 -5.32
C ALA A 437 -9.12 27.67 -5.32
N ALA A 438 -8.34 26.61 -5.60
CA ALA A 438 -8.81 25.23 -5.54
C ALA A 438 -9.30 24.86 -4.13
N VAL A 439 -8.55 25.20 -3.09
CA VAL A 439 -8.93 24.98 -1.68
C VAL A 439 -10.25 25.71 -1.36
N VAL A 440 -10.38 26.98 -1.74
CA VAL A 440 -11.62 27.76 -1.52
C VAL A 440 -12.81 27.14 -2.26
N VAL A 441 -12.63 26.71 -3.52
CA VAL A 441 -13.70 26.05 -4.29
C VAL A 441 -14.12 24.74 -3.63
N ASN A 442 -13.18 23.98 -3.10
CA ASN A 442 -13.45 22.73 -2.37
C ASN A 442 -14.26 22.99 -1.09
N ILE A 443 -13.88 23.98 -0.29
CA ILE A 443 -14.64 24.41 0.90
C ILE A 443 -16.06 24.83 0.51
N TRP A 444 -16.19 25.67 -0.52
CA TRP A 444 -17.48 26.17 -0.97
C TRP A 444 -18.40 25.05 -1.44
N ARG A 445 -17.91 24.12 -2.26
CA ARG A 445 -18.69 22.97 -2.74
C ARG A 445 -19.08 22.03 -1.61
N TYR A 446 -18.17 21.80 -0.66
CA TYR A 446 -18.46 21.01 0.54
C TYR A 446 -19.58 21.66 1.36
N TRP A 447 -19.48 22.96 1.63
CA TRP A 447 -20.50 23.73 2.32
C TRP A 447 -21.86 23.68 1.60
N GLN A 448 -21.88 23.90 0.29
CA GLN A 448 -23.13 23.86 -0.50
C GLN A 448 -23.85 22.51 -0.42
N ALA A 449 -23.10 21.42 -0.36
CA ALA A 449 -23.66 20.08 -0.29
C ALA A 449 -24.11 19.66 1.12
N THR A 450 -23.43 20.14 2.17
CA THR A 450 -23.58 19.62 3.54
C THR A 450 -24.20 20.60 4.52
N THR A 451 -24.03 21.91 4.30
CA THR A 451 -24.34 22.96 5.28
C THR A 451 -23.69 22.69 6.64
N ASP A 452 -22.48 22.09 6.66
CA ASP A 452 -21.74 21.82 7.90
C ASP A 452 -21.24 23.13 8.55
N LEU A 453 -22.09 23.67 9.43
CA LEU A 453 -21.82 24.90 10.19
C LEU A 453 -20.67 24.75 11.17
N GLU A 454 -20.46 23.56 11.71
CA GLU A 454 -19.35 23.30 12.61
C GLU A 454 -18.03 23.43 11.85
N PHE A 455 -17.93 22.77 10.69
CA PHE A 455 -16.74 22.87 9.85
C PHE A 455 -16.44 24.32 9.46
N MET A 456 -17.44 25.07 8.98
CA MET A 456 -17.23 26.47 8.60
C MET A 456 -16.81 27.34 9.77
N ARG A 457 -17.40 27.14 10.96
CA ARG A 457 -17.11 27.96 12.14
C ARG A 457 -15.69 27.75 12.67
N PHE A 458 -15.20 26.51 12.66
CA PHE A 458 -13.92 26.16 13.29
C PHE A 458 -12.75 26.11 12.31
N TRP A 459 -12.99 25.93 11.01
CA TRP A 459 -11.93 25.82 10.00
C TRP A 459 -12.27 26.59 8.72
N GLY A 460 -13.39 26.27 8.08
CA GLY A 460 -13.65 26.66 6.70
C GLY A 460 -13.83 28.17 6.44
N ALA A 461 -14.17 28.97 7.45
CA ALA A 461 -14.25 30.43 7.28
C ALA A 461 -12.90 31.15 7.51
N GLU A 462 -11.97 30.51 8.23
CA GLU A 462 -10.62 31.03 8.45
C GLU A 462 -9.69 30.70 7.28
N MET A 463 -9.82 29.47 6.75
CA MET A 463 -9.20 29.01 5.51
C MET A 463 -9.72 29.78 4.30
#